data_AF-B3JDU8-F1
#
_entry.id   AF-B3JDU8-F1
#
_cell.length_a   1.000
_cell.length_b   1.000
_cell.length_c   1.000
_cell.angle_alpha   90.00
_cell.angle_beta   90.00
_cell.angle_gamma   90.00
#
_symmetry.space_group_name_H-M   'P 1'
#
loop_
_entity.id
_entity.type
_entity.pdbx_description
1 polymer ?
#
loop_
_entity_poly.entity_id
_entity_poly.type
_entity_poly.pdbx_seq_one_letter_code
_entity_poly.pdbx_strand_id
1 'polypeptide(L)'
;MKRFATHRVYSLLTAEIKSSQVLELEEDGRVSKLYPFTEEISATEWLPGLVVLSPCPIWKNPEENFSEFKMRISKIPVCEAALRAYWIYPFNVSLMEFAGNSRITLLK
;
A
#
# COMPACT_ATOMS: atom_id res chain seq x y z
N MET A 1 -11.16 3.05 -14.37
CA MET A 1 -10.77 2.37 -13.11
C MET A 1 -9.64 1.40 -13.38
N LYS A 2 -8.62 1.36 -12.52
CA LYS A 2 -7.51 0.39 -12.59
C LYS A 2 -7.57 -0.58 -11.41
N ARG A 3 -7.13 -1.82 -11.61
CA ARG A 3 -7.10 -2.84 -10.55
C ARG A 3 -5.70 -3.37 -10.38
N PHE A 4 -5.29 -3.48 -9.12
CA PHE A 4 -4.03 -4.09 -8.75
C PHE A 4 -4.26 -5.16 -7.69
N ALA A 5 -3.60 -6.29 -7.81
CA ALA A 5 -3.52 -7.31 -6.78
C ALA A 5 -2.14 -7.28 -6.13
N THR A 6 -2.05 -7.48 -4.81
CA THR A 6 -0.77 -7.43 -4.10
C THR A 6 -0.71 -8.37 -2.91
N HIS A 7 0.50 -8.70 -2.45
CA HIS A 7 0.72 -9.62 -1.34
C HIS A 7 0.23 -9.06 -0.02
N ARG A 8 0.48 -7.76 0.23
CA ARG A 8 0.15 -7.09 1.49
C ARG A 8 -0.40 -5.71 1.22
N VAL A 9 -1.41 -5.33 1.99
CA VAL A 9 -1.91 -3.95 2.06
C VAL A 9 -1.91 -3.48 3.50
N TYR A 10 -1.23 -2.39 3.80
CA TYR A 10 -1.31 -1.70 5.09
C TYR A 10 -2.22 -0.49 4.98
N SER A 11 -3.32 -0.48 5.73
CA SER A 11 -4.25 0.66 5.74
C SER A 11 -4.01 1.54 6.96
N LEU A 12 -3.72 2.83 6.76
CA LEU A 12 -3.65 3.78 7.88
C LEU A 12 -5.00 4.02 8.52
N LEU A 13 -6.10 3.88 7.77
CA LEU A 13 -7.46 4.06 8.31
C LEU A 13 -7.84 3.00 9.34
N THR A 14 -7.45 1.75 9.12
CA THR A 14 -7.78 0.64 10.04
C THR A 14 -6.59 0.22 10.91
N ALA A 15 -5.39 0.73 10.63
CA ALA A 15 -4.13 0.27 11.21
C ALA A 15 -3.82 -1.23 11.00
N GLU A 16 -4.46 -1.87 10.01
CA GLU A 16 -4.32 -3.30 9.74
C GLU A 16 -3.46 -3.58 8.51
N ILE A 17 -2.75 -4.71 8.54
CA ILE A 17 -2.08 -5.30 7.37
C ILE A 17 -2.89 -6.49 6.89
N LYS A 18 -3.46 -6.41 5.69
CA LYS A 18 -4.22 -7.47 5.04
C LYS A 18 -3.36 -8.20 4.01
N SER A 19 -3.55 -9.50 3.92
CA SER A 19 -2.86 -10.37 2.96
C SER A 19 -3.67 -10.51 1.68
N SER A 20 -3.01 -10.64 0.53
CA SER A 20 -3.62 -11.00 -0.76
C SER A 20 -4.89 -10.20 -1.04
N GLN A 21 -4.73 -8.94 -1.40
CA GLN A 21 -5.84 -8.03 -1.65
C GLN A 21 -5.82 -7.51 -3.08
N VAL A 22 -7.00 -7.17 -3.58
CA VAL A 22 -7.21 -6.37 -4.78
C VAL A 22 -7.60 -4.96 -4.34
N LEU A 23 -6.94 -3.97 -4.93
CA LEU A 23 -7.30 -2.55 -4.82
C LEU A 23 -7.85 -2.06 -6.16
N GLU A 24 -8.95 -1.33 -6.11
CA GLU A 24 -9.49 -0.60 -7.26
C GLU A 24 -9.21 0.88 -7.09
N LEU A 25 -8.65 1.49 -8.15
CA LEU A 25 -8.40 2.92 -8.21
C LEU A 25 -9.35 3.60 -9.18
N GLU A 26 -9.88 4.75 -8.76
CA GLU A 26 -10.55 5.72 -9.61
C GLU A 26 -9.57 6.37 -10.59
N GLU A 27 -10.09 7.05 -11.62
CA GLU A 27 -9.25 7.72 -12.63
C GLU A 27 -8.34 8.81 -12.05
N ASP A 28 -8.76 9.43 -10.93
CA ASP A 28 -7.94 10.40 -10.22
C ASP A 28 -6.91 9.77 -9.28
N GLY A 29 -6.87 8.43 -9.18
CA GLY A 29 -5.96 7.64 -8.34
C GLY A 29 -6.44 7.41 -6.90
N ARG A 30 -7.71 7.71 -6.57
CA ARG A 30 -8.28 7.41 -5.25
C ARG A 30 -8.61 5.93 -5.14
N VAL A 31 -8.43 5.36 -3.96
CA VAL A 31 -8.82 3.97 -3.69
C VAL A 31 -10.34 3.94 -3.50
N SER A 32 -11.04 3.25 -4.38
CA SER A 32 -12.50 3.08 -4.29
C SER A 32 -12.90 1.79 -3.59
N LYS A 33 -12.14 0.71 -3.80
CA LYS A 33 -12.40 -0.59 -3.17
C LYS A 33 -11.12 -1.30 -2.75
N LEU A 34 -11.25 -2.09 -1.70
CA LEU A 34 -10.26 -3.03 -1.22
C LEU A 34 -10.98 -4.33 -0.83
N TYR A 35 -10.61 -5.46 -1.43
CA TYR A 35 -11.21 -6.75 -1.14
C TYR A 35 -10.21 -7.90 -1.27
N PRO A 36 -10.47 -9.07 -0.64
CA PRO A 36 -9.60 -10.23 -0.76
C PRO A 36 -9.44 -10.71 -2.21
N PHE A 37 -8.22 -11.07 -2.59
CA PHE A 37 -7.93 -11.73 -3.86
C PHE A 37 -8.17 -13.23 -3.69
N THR A 38 -9.31 -13.71 -4.19
CA THR A 38 -9.73 -15.12 -4.06
C THR A 38 -9.52 -15.94 -5.33
N GLU A 39 -9.53 -15.29 -6.50
CA GLU A 39 -9.40 -15.90 -7.82
C GLU A 39 -8.76 -14.92 -8.80
N GLU A 40 -8.34 -15.41 -9.96
CA GLU A 40 -7.80 -14.56 -11.01
C GLU A 40 -8.89 -13.65 -11.59
N ILE A 41 -8.59 -12.35 -11.70
CA ILE A 41 -9.54 -11.34 -12.19
C ILE A 41 -8.95 -10.67 -13.42
N SER A 42 -9.65 -10.75 -14.55
CA SER A 42 -9.25 -10.15 -15.82
C SER A 42 -8.91 -8.66 -15.69
N ALA A 43 -7.86 -8.22 -16.38
CA ALA A 43 -7.36 -6.83 -16.38
C ALA A 43 -6.94 -6.32 -14.98
N THR A 44 -6.35 -7.19 -14.16
CA THR A 44 -5.77 -6.85 -12.87
C THR A 44 -4.25 -7.02 -12.93
N GLU A 45 -3.51 -5.97 -12.58
CA GLU A 45 -2.05 -6.00 -12.55
C GLU A 45 -1.54 -6.55 -11.21
N TRP A 46 -0.52 -7.41 -11.23
CA TRP A 46 0.10 -7.94 -10.01
C TRP A 46 1.25 -7.06 -9.53
N LEU A 47 1.12 -6.49 -8.33
CA LEU A 47 2.15 -5.69 -7.67
C LEU A 47 2.81 -6.49 -6.55
N PRO A 48 4.09 -6.91 -6.70
CA PRO A 48 4.82 -7.58 -5.63
C PRO A 48 5.10 -6.65 -4.45
N GLY A 49 5.24 -7.19 -3.24
CA GLY A 49 5.58 -6.41 -2.05
C GLY A 49 4.38 -5.91 -1.26
N LEU A 50 4.38 -4.61 -0.91
CA LEU A 50 3.41 -3.99 -0.01
C LEU A 50 2.82 -2.73 -0.64
N VAL A 51 1.51 -2.55 -0.49
CA VAL A 51 0.84 -1.27 -0.77
C VAL A 51 0.40 -0.64 0.55
N VAL A 52 0.66 0.64 0.75
CA VAL A 52 0.18 1.42 1.89
C VAL A 52 -0.94 2.34 1.44
N LEU A 53 -2.07 2.32 2.16
CA LEU A 53 -3.19 3.22 1.94
C LEU A 53 -3.10 4.37 2.93
N SER A 54 -2.92 5.58 2.42
CA SER A 54 -2.73 6.78 3.24
C SER A 54 -3.53 7.97 2.70
N PRO A 55 -4.16 8.78 3.57
CA PRO A 55 -4.83 10.03 3.17
C PRO A 55 -3.82 11.15 2.83
N CYS A 56 -2.56 11.03 3.27
CA CYS A 56 -1.50 12.00 3.03
C CYS A 56 -0.33 11.37 2.26
N PRO A 57 0.50 12.18 1.56
CA PRO A 57 1.77 11.72 1.03
C PRO A 57 2.66 11.07 2.09
N ILE A 58 3.28 9.95 1.72
CA ILE A 58 4.23 9.23 2.56
C ILE A 58 5.56 9.06 1.81
N TRP A 59 6.66 9.08 2.54
CA TRP A 59 8.01 8.86 2.03
C TRP A 59 8.82 8.05 3.03
N LYS A 60 9.83 7.34 2.55
CA LYS A 60 10.81 6.61 3.37
C LYS A 60 11.98 7.54 3.69
N ASN A 61 12.38 7.64 4.97
CA ASN A 61 13.58 8.38 5.33
C ASN A 61 14.84 7.54 5.04
N PRO A 62 16.01 8.16 4.82
CA PRO A 62 17.28 7.43 4.76
C PRO A 62 17.47 6.58 6.02
N GLU A 63 17.98 5.35 5.85
CA GLU A 63 18.29 4.39 6.92
C GLU A 63 17.11 3.88 7.78
N GLU A 64 15.91 4.44 7.61
CA GLU A 64 14.70 4.02 8.31
C GLU A 64 14.28 2.60 7.90
N ASN A 65 14.10 1.74 8.90
CA ASN A 65 13.54 0.40 8.71
C ASN A 65 12.00 0.43 8.64
N PHE A 66 11.39 -0.67 8.22
CA PHE A 66 9.94 -0.70 8.00
C PHE A 66 9.14 -0.52 9.30
N SER A 67 9.66 -1.01 10.43
CA SER A 67 8.99 -0.85 11.73
C SER A 67 8.93 0.63 12.15
N GLU A 68 10.04 1.35 12.03
CA GLU A 68 10.13 2.79 12.29
C GLU A 68 9.25 3.60 11.34
N PHE A 69 9.33 3.29 10.04
CA PHE A 69 8.47 3.86 9.02
C PHE A 69 6.99 3.70 9.38
N LYS A 70 6.57 2.47 9.69
CA LYS A 70 5.18 2.15 10.08
C LYS A 70 4.74 2.96 11.30
N MET A 71 5.57 3.01 12.35
CA MET A 71 5.30 3.78 13.56
C MET A 71 5.20 5.29 13.29
N ARG A 72 5.98 5.82 12.34
CA ARG A 72 5.91 7.23 11.98
C ARG A 72 4.65 7.55 11.20
N ILE A 73 4.33 6.78 10.17
CA ILE A 73 3.15 7.04 9.33
C ILE A 73 1.84 6.74 10.05
N SER A 74 1.84 5.87 11.07
CA SER A 74 0.66 5.63 11.91
C SER A 74 0.26 6.83 12.79
N LYS A 75 1.14 7.83 12.92
CA LYS A 75 0.85 9.09 13.62
C LYS A 75 0.19 10.14 12.72
N ILE A 76 0.08 9.87 11.41
CA ILE A 76 -0.61 10.77 10.49
C ILE A 76 -2.09 10.80 10.91
N PRO A 77 -2.66 11.98 11.19
CA PRO A 77 -4.07 12.07 11.56
C PRO A 77 -4.91 11.61 10.38
N VAL A 78 -5.68 10.55 10.59
CA VAL A 78 -6.61 10.05 9.58
C VAL A 78 -7.93 10.78 9.74
N CYS A 79 -8.24 11.64 8.77
CA CYS A 79 -9.60 12.13 8.57
C CYS A 79 -10.31 11.24 7.53
N GLU A 80 -11.63 11.40 7.36
CA GLU A 80 -12.43 10.74 6.31
C GLU A 80 -12.04 11.17 4.88
N ALA A 81 -10.82 11.63 4.66
CA ALA A 81 -10.27 11.93 3.36
C ALA A 81 -10.06 10.67 2.53
N ALA A 82 -10.20 10.82 1.22
CA ALA A 82 -9.99 9.74 0.28
C ALA A 82 -8.55 9.20 0.34
N LEU A 83 -8.43 7.87 0.47
CA LEU A 83 -7.14 7.19 0.54
C LEU A 83 -6.47 7.14 -0.84
N ARG A 84 -5.15 7.28 -0.83
CA ARG A 84 -4.25 7.05 -1.96
C ARG A 84 -3.45 5.77 -1.71
N ALA A 85 -3.12 5.05 -2.79
CA ALA A 85 -2.31 3.84 -2.72
C ALA A 85 -0.84 4.13 -3.05
N TYR A 86 0.06 3.79 -2.13
CA TYR A 86 1.50 3.93 -2.28
C TYR A 86 2.15 2.56 -2.32
N TRP A 87 2.71 2.20 -3.46
CA TRP A 87 3.38 0.92 -3.67
C TRP A 87 4.83 0.99 -3.20
N ILE A 88 5.20 0.03 -2.35
CA ILE A 88 6.54 -0.12 -1.80
C ILE A 88 7.21 -1.32 -2.47
N TYR A 89 8.22 -1.06 -3.28
CA TYR A 89 8.96 -2.09 -3.99
C TYR A 89 10.43 -1.71 -4.24
N PRO A 90 11.36 -2.68 -4.16
CA PRO A 90 11.17 -4.05 -3.63
C PRO A 90 10.84 -4.05 -2.14
N PHE A 91 10.14 -5.09 -1.66
CA PHE A 91 9.79 -5.26 -0.24
C PHE A 91 9.86 -6.74 0.13
N ASN A 92 10.52 -7.07 1.24
CA ASN A 92 10.61 -8.44 1.72
C ASN A 92 9.35 -8.79 2.51
N VAL A 93 8.40 -9.44 1.84
CA VAL A 93 7.10 -9.81 2.43
C VAL A 93 7.24 -10.82 3.57
N SER A 94 8.25 -11.68 3.54
CA SER A 94 8.47 -12.70 4.57
C SER A 94 9.00 -12.10 5.87
N LEU A 95 9.96 -11.17 5.76
CA LEU A 95 10.53 -10.46 6.91
C LEU A 95 9.72 -9.22 7.32
N MET A 96 8.76 -8.80 6.48
CA MET A 96 8.05 -7.53 6.62
C MET A 96 9.01 -6.35 6.72
N GLU A 97 9.96 -6.26 5.77
CA GLU A 97 11.04 -5.28 5.80
C GLU A 97 11.32 -4.69 4.41
N PHE A 98 11.82 -3.45 4.38
CA PHE A 98 12.38 -2.85 3.19
C PHE A 98 13.57 -3.66 2.67
N ALA A 99 13.68 -3.76 1.35
CA ALA A 99 14.93 -4.08 0.70
C ALA A 99 15.83 -2.83 0.64
N GLY A 100 17.15 -3.03 0.46
CA GLY A 100 18.13 -1.92 0.48
C GLY A 100 17.81 -0.78 -0.49
N ASN A 101 17.15 -1.08 -1.62
CA ASN A 101 16.74 -0.12 -2.65
C ASN A 101 15.21 0.10 -2.73
N SER A 102 14.44 -0.22 -1.68
CA SER A 102 12.99 0.03 -1.64
C SER A 102 12.64 1.47 -1.98
N ARG A 103 11.64 1.64 -2.84
CA ARG A 103 11.05 2.92 -3.22
C ARG A 103 9.58 2.93 -2.89
N ILE A 104 9.05 4.13 -2.67
CA ILE A 104 7.62 4.37 -2.50
C ILE A 104 7.13 5.12 -3.74
N THR A 105 6.15 4.54 -4.43
CA THR A 105 5.58 5.09 -5.66
C THR A 105 4.08 5.26 -5.49
N LEU A 106 3.55 6.45 -5.77
CA LEU A 106 2.11 6.68 -5.82
C LEU A 106 1.50 5.96 -7.03
N LEU A 107 0.48 5.13 -6.80
CA LEU A 107 -0.28 4.49 -7.87
C LEU A 107 -1.33 5.46 -8.43
N LYS A 108 -1.54 5.39 -9.75
CA LYS A 108 -2.51 6.19 -10.51
C LYS A 108 -3.17 5.32 -11.55
#